data_AF-A0A3R7FL26-F1
#
_entry.id   AF-A0A3R7FL26-F1
#
_cell.length_a   1.000
_cell.length_b   1.000
_cell.length_c   1.000
_cell.angle_alpha   90.00
_cell.angle_beta   90.00
_cell.angle_gamma   90.00
#
_symmetry.space_group_name_H-M   'P 1'
#
loop_
_entity.id
_entity.type
_entity.pdbx_description
1 polymer ?
#
loop_
_entity_poly.entity_id
_entity_poly.type
_entity_poly.pdbx_seq_one_letter_code
_entity_poly.pdbx_strand_id
1 'polypeptide(L)'
;MLTKFKKKVQSLLRTEAEIAYNVGLTPNHLTMAGAFLGVSSGMLYWMAGVSAPDPLRSKTCMFLALIFLLASGFLDALDGALARIYKKTSAAGAFLDSLLDRYVDSAVYFGIIMGELCDLLWGILALIGSLLTSYVRAKSESLKIPMESVGFFERAERIILIVASSIISLFWLEALNWGILILAIVTNLTILQRIIFFFKSCNRCK
;
A
#
# COMPACT_ATOMS: atom_id res chain seq x y z
N MET A 1 -3.84 -5.45 20.52
CA MET A 1 -3.76 -3.97 20.36
C MET A 1 -4.37 -3.47 19.04
N LEU A 2 -4.18 -4.16 17.91
CA LEU A 2 -4.75 -3.80 16.60
C LEU A 2 -6.29 -3.70 16.54
N THR A 3 -7.03 -4.53 17.28
CA THR A 3 -8.52 -4.48 17.31
C THR A 3 -9.08 -3.20 17.92
N LYS A 4 -8.42 -2.62 18.93
CA LYS A 4 -8.81 -1.32 19.51
C LYS A 4 -8.48 -0.16 18.55
N PHE A 5 -7.35 -0.24 17.86
CA PHE A 5 -6.97 0.74 16.85
C PHE A 5 -7.92 0.72 15.65
N LYS A 6 -8.28 -0.48 15.14
CA LYS A 6 -9.24 -0.66 14.04
C LYS A 6 -10.62 -0.09 14.37
N LYS A 7 -11.12 -0.28 15.61
CA LYS A 7 -12.37 0.35 16.09
C LYS A 7 -12.28 1.88 16.20
N LYS A 8 -11.13 2.40 16.65
CA LYS A 8 -10.89 3.85 16.77
C LYS A 8 -10.78 4.54 15.40
N VAL A 9 -10.10 3.90 14.45
CA VAL A 9 -10.03 4.35 13.06
C VAL A 9 -11.41 4.27 12.41
N GLN A 10 -12.19 3.21 12.67
CA GLN A 10 -13.57 3.12 12.18
C GLN A 10 -14.50 4.20 12.78
N SER A 11 -14.31 4.58 14.04
CA SER A 11 -15.10 5.70 14.61
C SER A 11 -14.66 7.05 14.05
N LEU A 12 -13.37 7.21 13.73
CA LEU A 12 -12.85 8.40 13.08
C LEU A 12 -13.44 8.55 11.67
N LEU A 13 -13.38 7.50 10.86
CA LEU A 13 -13.85 7.49 9.46
C LEU A 13 -15.39 7.44 9.31
N ARG A 14 -16.14 7.37 10.41
CA ARG A 14 -17.58 7.20 10.37
C ARG A 14 -18.27 8.41 9.76
N THR A 15 -17.84 9.60 10.15
CA THR A 15 -18.41 10.86 9.66
C THR A 15 -18.18 11.01 8.15
N GLU A 16 -16.96 10.73 7.69
CA GLU A 16 -16.58 10.78 6.29
C GLU A 16 -17.31 9.71 5.47
N ALA A 17 -17.48 8.51 6.02
CA ALA A 17 -18.24 7.45 5.38
C ALA A 17 -19.73 7.81 5.26
N GLU A 18 -20.28 8.47 6.28
CA GLU A 18 -21.66 8.98 6.26
C GLU A 18 -21.83 10.09 5.20
N ILE A 19 -20.89 11.03 5.12
CA ILE A 19 -20.89 12.07 4.07
C ILE A 19 -20.81 11.43 2.67
N ALA A 20 -19.86 10.52 2.45
CA ALA A 20 -19.70 9.85 1.16
C ALA A 20 -20.95 9.07 0.76
N TYR A 21 -21.59 8.38 1.71
CA TYR A 21 -22.85 7.67 1.47
C TYR A 21 -24.00 8.62 1.12
N ASN A 22 -24.12 9.75 1.82
CA ASN A 22 -25.16 10.75 1.56
C ASN A 22 -25.03 11.43 0.19
N VAL A 23 -23.80 11.54 -0.32
CA VAL A 23 -23.51 12.02 -1.68
C VAL A 23 -23.78 10.93 -2.75
N GLY A 24 -24.15 9.72 -2.34
CA GLY A 24 -24.48 8.61 -3.24
C GLY A 24 -23.29 7.79 -3.70
N LEU A 25 -22.12 7.93 -3.05
CA LEU A 25 -20.95 7.14 -3.40
C LEU A 25 -21.10 5.68 -2.94
N THR A 26 -20.61 4.76 -3.77
CA THR A 26 -20.52 3.34 -3.46
C THR A 26 -19.09 2.98 -3.06
N PRO A 27 -18.86 1.86 -2.33
CA PRO A 27 -17.50 1.42 -2.04
C PRO A 27 -16.64 1.33 -3.29
N ASN A 28 -17.18 0.74 -4.37
CA ASN A 28 -16.44 0.58 -5.62
C ASN A 28 -16.07 1.93 -6.28
N HIS A 29 -16.87 2.99 -6.13
CA HIS A 29 -16.48 4.32 -6.60
C HIS A 29 -15.24 4.83 -5.86
N LEU A 30 -15.19 4.62 -4.54
CA LEU A 30 -14.06 5.01 -3.71
C LEU A 30 -12.82 4.17 -4.03
N THR A 31 -12.96 2.86 -4.20
CA THR A 31 -11.86 1.96 -4.60
C THR A 31 -11.26 2.38 -5.94
N MET A 32 -12.10 2.67 -6.95
CA MET A 32 -11.64 3.10 -8.28
C MET A 32 -10.94 4.47 -8.23
N ALA A 33 -11.48 5.42 -7.47
CA ALA A 33 -10.86 6.73 -7.27
C ALA A 33 -9.52 6.61 -6.53
N GLY A 34 -9.46 5.78 -5.48
CA GLY A 34 -8.24 5.45 -4.75
C GLY A 34 -7.18 4.85 -5.66
N ALA A 35 -7.56 3.88 -6.49
CA ALA A 35 -6.66 3.25 -7.46
C ALA A 35 -6.11 4.25 -8.48
N PHE A 36 -6.97 5.12 -9.03
CA PHE A 36 -6.55 6.18 -9.95
C PHE A 36 -5.53 7.13 -9.32
N LEU A 37 -5.78 7.59 -8.09
CA LEU A 37 -4.84 8.45 -7.36
C LEU A 37 -3.52 7.72 -7.06
N GLY A 38 -3.59 6.44 -6.68
CA GLY A 38 -2.40 5.64 -6.38
C GLY A 38 -1.51 5.40 -7.60
N VAL A 39 -2.11 5.06 -8.75
CA VAL A 39 -1.36 4.93 -10.02
C VAL A 39 -0.78 6.27 -10.46
N SER A 40 -1.55 7.36 -10.31
CA SER A 40 -1.07 8.71 -10.60
C SER A 40 0.10 9.13 -9.69
N SER A 41 0.10 8.70 -8.41
CA SER A 41 1.25 8.88 -7.52
C SER A 41 2.51 8.20 -8.05
N GLY A 42 2.41 6.96 -8.56
CA GLY A 42 3.53 6.29 -9.22
C GLY A 42 4.08 7.08 -10.41
N MET A 43 3.20 7.60 -11.27
CA MET A 43 3.61 8.47 -12.38
C MET A 43 4.32 9.74 -11.89
N LEU A 44 3.85 10.35 -10.79
CA LEU A 44 4.46 11.53 -10.20
C LEU A 44 5.84 11.24 -9.57
N TYR A 45 6.04 10.07 -8.97
CA TYR A 45 7.37 9.62 -8.52
C TYR A 45 8.33 9.50 -9.70
N TRP A 46 7.91 8.91 -10.81
CA TRP A 46 8.72 8.85 -12.02
C TRP A 46 9.09 10.25 -12.51
N MET A 47 8.10 11.14 -12.61
CA MET A 47 8.33 12.53 -13.04
C MET A 47 9.24 13.31 -12.08
N ALA A 48 9.18 13.03 -10.78
CA ALA A 48 10.07 13.65 -9.79
C ALA A 48 11.53 13.30 -10.05
N GLY A 49 11.80 12.05 -10.39
CA GLY A 49 13.12 11.57 -10.78
C GLY A 49 13.62 12.14 -12.10
N VAL A 50 12.82 12.04 -13.17
CA VAL A 50 13.17 12.58 -14.50
C VAL A 50 13.42 14.10 -14.46
N SER A 51 12.72 14.81 -13.57
CA SER A 51 12.88 16.26 -13.40
C SER A 51 14.04 16.64 -12.47
N ALA A 52 14.92 15.70 -12.07
CA ALA A 52 16.05 15.97 -11.18
C ALA A 52 16.94 17.19 -11.56
N PRO A 53 17.15 17.52 -12.86
CA PRO A 53 17.89 18.73 -13.23
C PRO A 53 17.24 20.05 -12.79
N ASP A 54 15.93 20.05 -12.54
CA ASP A 54 15.16 21.18 -11.99
C ASP A 54 14.68 20.84 -10.57
N PRO A 55 15.40 21.30 -9.53
CA PRO A 55 15.08 20.97 -8.14
C PRO A 55 13.68 21.40 -7.71
N LEU A 56 13.15 22.51 -8.25
CA LEU A 56 11.83 23.00 -7.87
C LEU A 56 10.74 22.07 -8.44
N ARG A 57 10.88 21.70 -9.72
CA ARG A 57 9.95 20.78 -10.38
C ARG A 57 10.00 19.38 -9.77
N SER A 58 11.21 18.85 -9.53
CA SER A 58 11.40 17.53 -8.89
C SER A 58 10.70 17.48 -7.52
N LYS A 59 10.95 18.47 -6.65
CA LYS A 59 10.30 18.56 -5.32
C LYS A 59 8.79 18.70 -5.42
N THR A 60 8.29 19.48 -6.38
CA THR A 60 6.86 19.64 -6.61
C THR A 60 6.20 18.32 -7.01
N CYS A 61 6.80 17.59 -7.96
CA CYS A 61 6.30 16.26 -8.36
C CYS A 61 6.34 15.26 -7.19
N MET A 62 7.41 15.24 -6.41
CA MET A 62 7.51 14.37 -5.23
C MET A 62 6.46 14.71 -4.17
N PHE A 63 6.23 16.00 -3.91
CA PHE A 63 5.20 16.45 -2.97
C PHE A 63 3.79 16.08 -3.43
N LEU A 64 3.50 16.22 -4.74
CA LEU A 64 2.23 15.77 -5.29
C LEU A 64 2.09 14.24 -5.24
N ALA A 65 3.16 13.49 -5.50
CA ALA A 65 3.17 12.03 -5.40
C ALA A 65 2.80 11.56 -3.98
N LEU A 66 3.31 12.25 -2.95
CA LEU A 66 2.98 12.03 -1.54
C LEU A 66 1.50 12.27 -1.25
N ILE A 67 0.96 13.42 -1.66
CA ILE A 67 -0.46 13.75 -1.45
C ILE A 67 -1.35 12.71 -2.10
N PHE A 68 -1.03 12.30 -3.33
CA PHE A 68 -1.84 11.35 -4.08
C PHE A 68 -1.78 9.95 -3.47
N LEU A 69 -0.61 9.52 -3.00
CA LEU A 69 -0.46 8.23 -2.31
C LEU A 69 -1.25 8.19 -0.99
N LEU A 70 -1.17 9.26 -0.20
CA LEU A 70 -1.91 9.38 1.06
C LEU A 70 -3.42 9.44 0.81
N ALA A 71 -3.85 10.20 -0.19
CA ALA A 71 -5.25 10.27 -0.60
C ALA A 71 -5.77 8.90 -1.09
N SER A 72 -4.96 8.17 -1.88
CA SER A 72 -5.25 6.81 -2.31
C SER A 72 -5.47 5.87 -1.13
N GLY A 73 -4.54 5.83 -0.17
CA GLY A 73 -4.67 4.99 1.04
C GLY A 73 -5.84 5.41 1.95
N PHE A 74 -6.17 6.71 1.98
CA PHE A 74 -7.35 7.19 2.71
C PHE A 74 -8.65 6.71 2.07
N LEU A 75 -8.78 6.79 0.74
CA LEU A 75 -9.97 6.33 0.01
C LEU A 75 -10.19 4.82 0.16
N ASP A 76 -9.11 4.04 0.13
CA ASP A 76 -9.14 2.59 0.42
C ASP A 76 -9.65 2.32 1.86
N ALA A 77 -9.10 3.00 2.86
CA ALA A 77 -9.60 2.86 4.23
C ALA A 77 -11.09 3.27 4.37
N LEU A 78 -11.50 4.30 3.64
CA LEU A 78 -12.87 4.81 3.61
C LEU A 78 -13.84 3.85 2.91
N ASP A 79 -13.43 3.22 1.80
CA ASP A 79 -14.27 2.28 1.07
C ASP A 79 -14.65 1.06 1.94
N GLY A 80 -13.68 0.56 2.71
CA GLY A 80 -13.87 -0.58 3.59
C GLY A 80 -14.73 -0.18 4.78
N ALA A 81 -14.59 1.04 5.29
CA ALA A 81 -15.45 1.58 6.33
C ALA A 81 -16.91 1.71 5.82
N LEU A 82 -17.10 2.30 4.64
CA LEU A 82 -18.42 2.49 4.03
C LEU A 82 -19.10 1.14 3.73
N ALA A 83 -18.37 0.16 3.19
CA ALA A 83 -18.88 -1.18 2.95
C ALA A 83 -19.35 -1.88 4.24
N ARG A 84 -18.60 -1.73 5.35
CA ARG A 84 -18.94 -2.34 6.64
C ARG A 84 -20.11 -1.65 7.34
N ILE A 85 -20.10 -0.32 7.40
CA ILE A 85 -21.14 0.48 8.09
C ILE A 85 -22.49 0.27 7.42
N TYR A 86 -22.52 0.32 6.08
CA TYR A 86 -23.77 0.21 5.31
C TYR A 86 -24.06 -1.22 4.83
N LYS A 87 -23.37 -2.23 5.36
CA LYS A 87 -23.56 -3.67 5.02
C LYS A 87 -23.51 -3.96 3.52
N LYS A 88 -22.66 -3.24 2.78
CA LYS A 88 -22.41 -3.41 1.33
C LYS A 88 -21.16 -4.25 1.03
N THR A 89 -20.67 -5.03 1.99
CA THR A 89 -19.54 -5.96 1.77
C THR A 89 -19.91 -7.04 0.76
N SER A 90 -19.07 -7.27 -0.26
CA SER A 90 -19.28 -8.30 -1.28
C SER A 90 -17.97 -8.97 -1.67
N ALA A 91 -18.05 -10.22 -2.16
CA ALA A 91 -16.87 -10.94 -2.65
C ALA A 91 -16.24 -10.26 -3.87
N ALA A 92 -17.07 -9.72 -4.77
CA ALA A 92 -16.60 -8.97 -5.94
C ALA A 92 -15.86 -7.69 -5.53
N GLY A 93 -16.39 -6.95 -4.56
CA GLY A 93 -15.72 -5.75 -4.02
C GLY A 93 -14.39 -6.08 -3.36
N ALA A 94 -14.35 -7.11 -2.50
CA ALA A 94 -13.10 -7.54 -1.86
C ALA A 94 -12.04 -8.01 -2.86
N PHE A 95 -12.46 -8.68 -3.94
CA PHE A 95 -11.57 -9.06 -5.05
C PHE A 95 -11.04 -7.83 -5.79
N LEU A 96 -11.91 -6.89 -6.15
CA LEU A 96 -11.54 -5.67 -6.86
C LEU A 96 -10.56 -4.80 -6.06
N ASP A 97 -10.90 -4.55 -4.79
CA ASP A 97 -10.05 -3.86 -3.81
C ASP A 97 -8.66 -4.48 -3.74
N SER A 98 -8.63 -5.80 -3.49
CA SER A 98 -7.36 -6.52 -3.45
C SER A 98 -6.59 -6.40 -4.77
N LEU A 99 -7.23 -6.54 -5.93
CA LEU A 99 -6.55 -6.45 -7.22
C LEU A 99 -5.94 -5.06 -7.45
N LEU A 100 -6.73 -4.01 -7.25
CA LEU A 100 -6.33 -2.63 -7.49
C LEU A 100 -5.22 -2.18 -6.54
N ASP A 101 -5.23 -2.64 -5.29
CA ASP A 101 -4.12 -2.44 -4.36
C ASP A 101 -2.78 -2.91 -4.91
N ARG A 102 -2.73 -4.05 -5.60
CA ARG A 102 -1.47 -4.56 -6.18
C ARG A 102 -1.04 -3.73 -7.38
N TYR A 103 -1.99 -3.20 -8.17
CA TYR A 103 -1.67 -2.26 -9.25
C TYR A 103 -1.13 -0.94 -8.70
N VAL A 104 -1.73 -0.40 -7.64
CA VAL A 104 -1.25 0.82 -6.96
C VAL A 104 0.15 0.61 -6.41
N ASP A 105 0.37 -0.44 -5.62
CA ASP A 105 1.69 -0.76 -5.08
C ASP A 105 2.72 -0.88 -6.22
N SER A 106 2.38 -1.63 -7.28
CA SER A 106 3.27 -1.81 -8.44
C SER A 106 3.59 -0.51 -9.16
N ALA A 107 2.60 0.36 -9.38
CA ALA A 107 2.79 1.65 -10.04
C ALA A 107 3.71 2.57 -9.23
N VAL A 108 3.56 2.60 -7.90
CA VAL A 108 4.41 3.38 -7.00
C VAL A 108 5.86 2.90 -7.06
N TYR A 109 6.11 1.61 -6.85
CA TYR A 109 7.47 1.06 -6.94
C TYR A 109 8.07 1.24 -8.33
N PHE A 110 7.30 1.00 -9.39
CA PHE A 110 7.74 1.22 -10.77
C PHE A 110 8.14 2.69 -10.99
N GLY A 111 7.33 3.63 -10.51
CA GLY A 111 7.63 5.06 -10.62
C GLY A 111 8.92 5.47 -9.91
N ILE A 112 9.14 4.93 -8.71
CA ILE A 112 10.37 5.15 -7.93
C ILE A 112 11.60 4.57 -8.66
N ILE A 113 11.49 3.36 -9.20
CA ILE A 113 12.57 2.69 -9.96
C ILE A 113 12.89 3.46 -11.23
N MET A 114 11.88 3.77 -12.05
CA MET A 114 12.06 4.44 -13.34
C MET A 114 12.43 5.92 -13.18
N GLY A 115 12.14 6.52 -12.03
CA GLY A 115 12.63 7.83 -11.64
C GLY A 115 14.07 7.80 -11.11
N GLU A 116 14.73 6.64 -11.02
CA GLU A 116 16.06 6.48 -10.42
C GLU A 116 16.14 7.07 -9.00
N LEU A 117 15.01 7.04 -8.28
CA LEU A 117 14.89 7.55 -6.91
C LEU A 117 15.38 6.53 -5.86
N CYS A 118 15.73 5.33 -6.31
CA CYS A 118 16.40 4.30 -5.55
C CYS A 118 17.32 3.49 -6.47
N ASP A 119 18.24 2.73 -5.85
CA ASP A 119 18.98 1.70 -6.58
C ASP A 119 18.01 0.66 -7.20
N LEU A 120 18.33 0.23 -8.42
CA LEU A 120 17.50 -0.67 -9.20
C LEU A 120 17.27 -2.02 -8.51
N LEU A 121 18.32 -2.58 -7.89
CA LEU A 121 18.23 -3.87 -7.21
C LEU A 121 17.33 -3.76 -5.99
N TRP A 122 17.48 -2.70 -5.18
CA TRP A 122 16.63 -2.47 -4.01
C TRP A 122 15.17 -2.25 -4.40
N GLY A 123 14.92 -1.45 -5.44
CA GLY A 123 13.57 -1.23 -5.96
C GLY A 123 12.89 -2.52 -6.43
N ILE A 124 13.59 -3.34 -7.23
CA ILE A 124 13.07 -4.62 -7.70
C ILE A 124 12.78 -5.58 -6.54
N LEU A 125 13.70 -5.70 -5.57
CA LEU A 125 13.52 -6.56 -4.40
C LEU A 125 12.37 -6.10 -3.51
N ALA A 126 12.18 -4.79 -3.35
CA ALA A 126 11.06 -4.22 -2.59
C ALA A 126 9.71 -4.44 -3.31
N LEU A 127 9.66 -4.29 -4.64
CA LEU A 127 8.47 -4.59 -5.44
C LEU A 127 8.08 -6.07 -5.32
N ILE A 128 9.03 -6.98 -5.57
CA ILE A 128 8.82 -8.43 -5.44
C ILE A 128 8.35 -8.76 -4.01
N GLY A 129 9.04 -8.22 -3.02
CA GLY A 129 8.70 -8.41 -1.61
C GLY A 129 7.28 -7.94 -1.28
N SER A 130 6.90 -6.74 -1.71
CA SER A 130 5.56 -6.17 -1.49
C SER A 130 4.45 -7.03 -2.09
N LEU A 131 4.63 -7.49 -3.34
CA LEU A 131 3.64 -8.32 -4.02
C LEU A 131 3.56 -9.73 -3.41
N LEU A 132 4.70 -10.36 -3.13
CA LEU A 132 4.75 -11.71 -2.58
C LEU A 132 4.26 -11.77 -1.13
N THR A 133 4.49 -10.75 -0.29
CA THR A 133 3.87 -10.72 1.04
C THR A 133 2.34 -10.84 0.92
N SER A 134 1.73 -10.07 0.03
CA SER A 134 0.29 -10.07 -0.22
C SER A 134 -0.20 -11.39 -0.84
N TYR A 135 0.57 -11.97 -1.76
CA TYR A 135 0.26 -13.26 -2.39
C TYR A 135 0.29 -14.42 -1.39
N VAL A 136 1.35 -14.53 -0.58
CA VAL A 136 1.50 -15.63 0.39
C VAL A 136 0.32 -15.64 1.37
N ARG A 137 -0.12 -14.47 1.83
CA ARG A 137 -1.33 -14.34 2.66
C ARG A 137 -2.57 -14.84 1.94
N ALA A 138 -2.85 -14.31 0.75
CA ALA A 138 -4.03 -14.70 -0.03
C ALA A 138 -4.04 -16.21 -0.34
N LYS A 139 -2.87 -16.78 -0.67
CA LYS A 139 -2.73 -18.21 -0.94
C LYS A 139 -2.95 -19.04 0.32
N SER A 140 -2.41 -18.63 1.46
CA SER A 140 -2.64 -19.30 2.74
C SER A 140 -4.12 -19.31 3.12
N GLU A 141 -4.79 -18.17 3.01
CA GLU A 141 -6.22 -18.02 3.31
C GLU A 141 -7.08 -18.88 2.36
N SER A 142 -6.71 -18.99 1.08
CA SER A 142 -7.38 -19.91 0.14
C SER A 142 -7.28 -21.39 0.53
N LEU A 143 -6.23 -21.75 1.28
CA LEU A 143 -6.01 -23.08 1.84
C LEU A 143 -6.59 -23.22 3.26
N LYS A 144 -7.42 -22.26 3.70
CA LYS A 144 -8.07 -22.21 5.02
C LYS A 144 -7.09 -22.10 6.19
N ILE A 145 -5.88 -21.62 5.96
CA ILE A 145 -4.90 -21.32 7.01
C ILE A 145 -4.89 -19.79 7.20
N PRO A 146 -5.44 -19.28 8.31
CA PRO A 146 -5.49 -17.84 8.55
C PRO A 146 -4.08 -17.28 8.74
N MET A 147 -3.82 -16.13 8.13
CA MET A 147 -2.49 -15.49 8.13
C MET A 147 -2.57 -14.01 8.51
N GLU A 148 -3.68 -13.61 9.13
CA GLU A 148 -3.82 -12.27 9.70
C GLU A 148 -2.73 -12.03 10.75
N SER A 149 -2.13 -10.85 10.75
CA SER A 149 -1.10 -10.43 11.73
C SER A 149 0.20 -11.24 11.76
N VAL A 150 0.44 -12.14 10.79
CA VAL A 150 1.72 -12.84 10.65
C VAL A 150 2.64 -12.03 9.74
N GLY A 151 3.78 -11.61 10.27
CA GLY A 151 4.79 -10.84 9.55
C GLY A 151 5.17 -9.54 10.24
N PHE A 152 6.30 -8.95 9.86
CA PHE A 152 6.72 -7.66 10.40
C PHE A 152 5.92 -6.48 9.84
N PHE A 153 5.69 -6.46 8.53
CA PHE A 153 5.02 -5.36 7.83
C PHE A 153 3.78 -5.84 7.08
N GLU A 154 2.67 -5.12 7.25
CA GLU A 154 1.52 -5.19 6.36
C GLU A 154 1.59 -4.05 5.33
N ARG A 155 0.51 -3.82 4.58
CA ARG A 155 0.49 -2.83 3.50
C ARG A 155 0.58 -1.40 4.03
N ALA A 156 -0.10 -1.10 5.12
CA ALA A 156 -0.09 0.24 5.72
C ALA A 156 1.33 0.66 6.15
N GLU A 157 2.09 -0.23 6.78
CA GLU A 157 3.46 0.04 7.21
C GLU A 157 4.39 0.30 6.01
N ARG A 158 4.18 -0.39 4.89
CA ARG A 158 4.95 -0.12 3.65
C ARG A 158 4.67 1.28 3.11
N ILE A 159 3.40 1.65 3.00
CA ILE A 159 2.99 2.98 2.51
C ILE A 159 3.55 4.07 3.44
N ILE A 160 3.44 3.89 4.76
CA ILE A 160 3.99 4.83 5.75
C ILE A 160 5.50 5.02 5.55
N LEU A 161 6.25 3.94 5.32
CA LEU A 161 7.70 4.02 5.13
C LEU A 161 8.06 4.73 3.81
N ILE A 162 7.33 4.47 2.72
CA ILE A 162 7.50 5.20 1.45
C ILE A 162 7.22 6.69 1.65
N VAL A 163 6.11 7.03 2.31
CA VAL A 163 5.73 8.42 2.58
C VAL A 163 6.77 9.11 3.45
N ALA A 164 7.16 8.49 4.57
CA ALA A 164 8.14 9.08 5.50
C ALA A 164 9.49 9.32 4.81
N SER A 165 10.00 8.32 4.08
CA SER A 165 11.27 8.44 3.37
C SER A 165 11.21 9.47 2.22
N SER A 166 10.07 9.58 1.53
CA SER A 166 9.84 10.62 0.52
C SER A 166 9.77 12.03 1.10
N ILE A 167 9.14 12.23 2.26
CA ILE A 167 9.12 13.53 2.96
C ILE A 167 10.55 13.94 3.33
N ILE A 168 11.35 13.00 3.85
CA ILE A 168 12.74 13.26 4.19
C ILE A 168 13.55 13.55 2.91
N SER A 169 13.22 12.89 1.79
CA SER A 169 13.87 13.10 0.49
C SER A 169 13.76 14.52 -0.06
N LEU A 170 12.75 15.29 0.37
CA LEU A 170 12.63 16.73 0.06
C LEU A 170 13.79 17.57 0.60
N PHE A 171 14.45 17.09 1.66
CA PHE A 171 15.59 17.73 2.32
C PHE A 171 16.90 16.95 2.13
N TRP A 172 16.82 15.62 2.00
CA TRP A 172 17.96 14.74 1.81
C TRP A 172 17.66 13.66 0.76
N LEU A 173 18.09 13.91 -0.48
CA LEU A 173 17.71 13.13 -1.68
C LEU A 173 17.76 11.60 -1.48
N GLU A 174 18.83 11.09 -0.87
CA GLU A 174 19.04 9.65 -0.65
C GLU A 174 18.07 8.98 0.33
N ALA A 175 17.26 9.73 1.07
CA ALA A 175 16.39 9.17 2.10
C ALA A 175 15.38 8.16 1.53
N LEU A 176 14.83 8.41 0.33
CA LEU A 176 13.92 7.48 -0.33
C LEU A 176 14.62 6.19 -0.74
N ASN A 177 15.83 6.27 -1.27
CA ASN A 177 16.67 5.11 -1.59
C ASN A 177 16.88 4.21 -0.36
N TRP A 178 17.26 4.79 0.78
CA TRP A 178 17.38 4.06 2.06
C TRP A 178 16.05 3.47 2.53
N GLY A 179 14.94 4.21 2.38
CA GLY A 179 13.60 3.70 2.68
C GLY A 179 13.23 2.46 1.84
N ILE A 180 13.56 2.48 0.55
CA ILE A 180 13.34 1.34 -0.35
C ILE A 180 14.24 0.16 0.00
N LEU A 181 15.51 0.38 0.36
CA LEU A 181 16.38 -0.69 0.85
C LEU A 181 15.80 -1.36 2.11
N ILE A 182 15.33 -0.57 3.08
CA ILE A 182 14.69 -1.11 4.28
C ILE A 182 13.45 -1.93 3.89
N LEU A 183 12.62 -1.43 2.96
CA LEU A 183 11.46 -2.17 2.46
C LEU A 183 11.87 -3.48 1.79
N ALA A 184 12.90 -3.49 0.95
CA ALA A 184 13.41 -4.68 0.30
C ALA A 184 13.77 -5.75 1.33
N ILE A 185 14.49 -5.39 2.38
CA ILE A 185 14.88 -6.32 3.44
C ILE A 185 13.66 -6.80 4.22
N VAL A 186 12.85 -5.87 4.75
CA VAL A 186 11.76 -6.20 5.69
C VAL A 186 10.64 -7.00 5.01
N THR A 187 10.29 -6.67 3.77
CA THR A 187 9.24 -7.40 3.03
C THR A 187 9.69 -8.83 2.69
N ASN A 188 10.94 -9.03 2.28
CA ASN A 188 11.48 -10.36 2.02
C ASN A 188 11.64 -11.19 3.30
N LEU A 189 12.05 -10.59 4.42
CA LEU A 189 12.03 -11.25 5.73
C LEU A 189 10.60 -11.62 6.15
N THR A 190 9.62 -10.75 5.89
CA THR A 190 8.20 -11.02 6.17
C THR A 190 7.68 -12.22 5.36
N ILE A 191 8.11 -12.37 4.11
CA ILE A 191 7.78 -13.54 3.29
C ILE A 191 8.32 -14.82 3.94
N LEU A 192 9.60 -14.83 4.35
CA LEU A 192 10.20 -15.99 5.02
C LEU A 192 9.43 -16.36 6.29
N GLN A 193 9.05 -15.37 7.11
CA GLN A 193 8.23 -15.61 8.29
C GLN A 193 6.89 -16.24 7.96
N ARG A 194 6.19 -15.72 6.95
CA ARG A 194 4.88 -16.26 6.51
C ARG A 194 5.01 -17.68 5.98
N ILE A 195 6.08 -17.98 5.24
CA ILE A 195 6.37 -19.33 4.75
C ILE A 195 6.61 -20.28 5.93
N ILE A 196 7.47 -19.92 6.88
CA ILE A 196 7.77 -20.75 8.06
C ILE A 196 6.50 -21.00 8.87
N PHE A 197 5.70 -19.95 9.09
CA PHE A 197 4.41 -20.07 9.77
C PHE A 197 3.47 -21.03 9.04
N PHE A 198 3.31 -20.87 7.73
CA PHE A 198 2.46 -21.72 6.91
C PHE A 198 2.82 -23.21 7.06
N PHE A 199 4.09 -23.56 6.90
CA PHE A 199 4.53 -24.96 7.01
C PHE A 199 4.40 -25.52 8.43
N LYS A 200 4.52 -24.68 9.47
CA LYS A 200 4.25 -25.11 10.86
C LYS A 200 2.76 -25.33 11.12
N SER A 201 1.89 -24.54 10.51
CA SER A 201 0.43 -24.63 10.69
C SER A 201 -0.24 -25.67 9.78
N CYS A 202 0.40 -26.05 8.67
CA CYS A 202 -0.11 -27.05 7.75
C CYS A 202 0.07 -28.48 8.30
N ASN A 203 -0.89 -28.95 9.10
CA ASN A 203 -0.91 -30.34 9.59
C ASN A 203 -1.06 -31.40 8.48
N ARG A 204 -1.53 -31.01 7.28
CA ARG A 204 -1.65 -31.89 6.08
C ARG A 204 -0.40 -31.90 5.19
N CYS A 205 0.65 -31.18 5.57
CA CYS A 205 1.94 -31.18 4.87
C CYS A 205 2.96 -32.16 5.48
N LYS A 206 2.54 -32.93 6.51
CA LYS A 206 3.26 -34.10 7.03
C LYS A 206 2.69 -35.38 6.43
#